data_AF-A0A4V2AY28-F1
#
_entry.id   AF-A0A4V2AY28-F1
#
_cell.length_a   1.000
_cell.length_b   1.000
_cell.length_c   1.000
_cell.angle_alpha   90.00
_cell.angle_beta   90.00
_cell.angle_gamma   90.00
#
_symmetry.space_group_name_H-M   'P 1'
#
loop_
_entity.id
_entity.type
_entity.pdbx_description
1 polymer ?
#
loop_
_entity_poly.entity_id
_entity_poly.type
_entity_poly.pdbx_seq_one_letter_code
_entity_poly.pdbx_strand_id
1 'polypeptide(L)'
;MRKETSTREHAVVGHHLPSFLSTAFQLELRVCSILFAVFLLAGPAMAQNITTVTGVLKSACSVEPCGDGGPAKGAKLYSPSGMNVDLDGNIYIAEFSRHAVRKIDVKTGIITTFAGKPRTSCTVAPCGDGGLATNAQLNGPRGIGVDNDGNIYIADFSNHAIRKIDKNTGVITTVAGTLRGSCSTLPCGDGGLATNARLNSPTRVDFDSQGNMFIADYGNHHVFVTEYGNHTVRRIDKQTGIITTFAGTPRASCSVFPCGDGGSATAFEARLTSPFSLAAGPDNNIYIADASNAAIRKVDQATGIITTVAGVVKSSCGDQVCGEGTLATTANLANPFDVRFSPDGKTMYILEYSNQALRQVSNFSTLPVRMTELSAVRKGNVVDIAWNSHQEENVSLYEIERSRDGVTFSRVGVVTATGSGQARLNYGWQDVQPLQGFNFYRIKSVDKDKKFAYSTVVAVGPVKMLQKIAVSPNPVTGQAVQVQFTSTQTSQVELVLFNNAGQRVLSKIVIGTGTMQRENFELPAGLPGGIYTLYVGNSKEEIGRERLVIQ
;
A
#
# COMPACT_ATOMS: atom_id res chain seq x y z
N MET A 1 72.48 -64.61 -7.68
CA MET A 1 72.90 -63.24 -8.08
C MET A 1 72.42 -62.97 -9.50
N ARG A 2 72.22 -61.70 -9.84
CA ARG A 2 72.09 -61.04 -11.17
C ARG A 2 72.00 -61.86 -12.48
N LYS A 3 71.14 -61.33 -13.38
CA LYS A 3 71.16 -61.40 -14.86
C LYS A 3 70.80 -62.72 -15.54
N GLU A 4 70.25 -62.75 -16.74
CA GLU A 4 69.26 -61.89 -17.47
C GLU A 4 68.99 -62.59 -18.82
N THR A 5 67.73 -62.78 -19.21
CA THR A 5 67.30 -63.46 -20.44
C THR A 5 66.34 -62.57 -21.23
N SER A 6 65.94 -62.83 -22.49
CA SER A 6 66.50 -63.47 -23.70
C SER A 6 65.31 -63.78 -24.64
N THR A 7 65.46 -63.46 -25.93
CA THR A 7 64.82 -64.11 -27.11
C THR A 7 63.28 -64.22 -27.28
N ARG A 8 62.78 -63.48 -28.31
CA ARG A 8 62.04 -63.92 -29.53
C ARG A 8 60.62 -64.57 -29.46
N GLU A 9 59.97 -64.53 -30.62
CA GLU A 9 58.59 -64.95 -30.96
C GLU A 9 58.46 -66.47 -31.26
N HIS A 10 57.26 -67.07 -31.07
CA HIS A 10 56.48 -67.80 -32.12
C HIS A 10 55.21 -68.54 -31.59
N ALA A 11 54.17 -68.59 -32.44
CA ALA A 11 53.17 -69.66 -32.69
C ALA A 11 52.28 -70.34 -31.59
N VAL A 12 50.96 -70.04 -31.65
CA VAL A 12 49.76 -70.93 -31.83
C VAL A 12 49.73 -72.39 -31.32
N VAL A 13 48.70 -72.72 -30.49
CA VAL A 13 47.70 -73.87 -30.43
C VAL A 13 46.78 -73.53 -29.21
N GLY A 14 45.48 -73.82 -28.97
CA GLY A 14 44.46 -74.80 -29.40
C GLY A 14 44.10 -75.76 -28.23
N HIS A 15 42.87 -76.13 -27.85
CA HIS A 15 41.46 -75.81 -28.19
C HIS A 15 40.59 -75.93 -26.89
N HIS A 16 39.32 -75.50 -26.82
CA HIS A 16 38.12 -76.35 -27.02
C HIS A 16 36.79 -75.55 -26.94
N LEU A 17 35.67 -76.19 -27.33
CA LEU A 17 34.27 -75.73 -27.50
C LEU A 17 33.31 -76.82 -26.93
N PRO A 18 31.94 -76.72 -26.89
CA PRO A 18 30.99 -75.63 -27.26
C PRO A 18 29.81 -75.39 -26.24
N SER A 19 28.82 -74.62 -26.71
CA SER A 19 27.44 -74.30 -26.24
C SER A 19 26.53 -75.36 -25.57
N PHE A 20 25.61 -74.86 -24.71
CA PHE A 20 24.23 -75.31 -24.40
C PHE A 20 23.59 -74.28 -23.43
N LEU A 21 22.29 -73.93 -23.30
CA LEU A 21 20.97 -74.09 -23.99
C LEU A 21 20.27 -72.69 -23.89
N SER A 22 19.26 -72.22 -24.65
CA SER A 22 17.97 -72.72 -25.17
C SER A 22 16.78 -72.76 -24.18
N THR A 23 15.84 -71.80 -24.32
CA THR A 23 14.34 -71.90 -24.30
C THR A 23 13.61 -72.73 -23.20
N ALA A 24 12.43 -72.38 -22.68
CA ALA A 24 11.44 -71.31 -22.92
C ALA A 24 10.36 -71.31 -21.80
N PHE A 25 9.43 -70.33 -21.75
CA PHE A 25 7.96 -70.54 -21.67
C PHE A 25 7.14 -69.23 -21.55
N GLN A 26 6.10 -69.06 -22.40
CA GLN A 26 4.77 -68.45 -22.15
C GLN A 26 4.66 -67.00 -21.59
N LEU A 27 3.54 -66.27 -21.64
CA LEU A 27 2.40 -66.12 -22.58
C LEU A 27 1.70 -64.77 -22.22
N GLU A 28 0.90 -64.17 -23.10
CA GLU A 28 0.17 -62.91 -22.82
C GLU A 28 -0.83 -63.00 -21.65
N LEU A 29 -1.03 -61.88 -20.94
CA LEU A 29 -2.29 -61.55 -20.27
C LEU A 29 -2.49 -60.02 -20.16
N ARG A 30 -3.73 -59.57 -19.91
CA ARG A 30 -4.25 -58.28 -20.43
C ARG A 30 -4.64 -57.24 -19.36
N VAL A 31 -4.20 -56.00 -19.60
CA VAL A 31 -4.98 -54.72 -19.53
C VAL A 31 -5.43 -54.17 -18.16
N CYS A 32 -5.40 -52.83 -18.06
CA CYS A 32 -6.01 -51.92 -17.06
C CYS A 32 -5.45 -51.89 -15.62
N SER A 33 -4.66 -50.84 -15.29
CA SER A 33 -5.19 -49.62 -14.61
C SER A 33 -4.10 -48.62 -14.20
N ILE A 34 -4.34 -47.33 -14.50
CA ILE A 34 -3.94 -46.11 -13.75
C ILE A 34 -2.54 -46.07 -13.08
N LEU A 35 -1.59 -45.32 -13.67
CA LEU A 35 -0.87 -44.25 -12.92
C LEU A 35 -0.17 -43.22 -13.84
N PHE A 36 0.09 -42.06 -13.26
CA PHE A 36 0.75 -40.85 -13.78
C PHE A 36 2.02 -41.06 -14.63
N ALA A 37 2.11 -40.34 -15.75
CA ALA A 37 3.13 -39.29 -15.96
C ALA A 37 2.85 -38.50 -17.26
N VAL A 38 2.21 -37.32 -17.16
CA VAL A 38 2.19 -36.36 -18.29
C VAL A 38 3.55 -35.68 -18.33
N PHE A 39 4.27 -35.80 -19.45
CA PHE A 39 5.48 -35.01 -19.70
C PHE A 39 5.10 -33.54 -19.84
N LEU A 40 5.26 -32.78 -18.76
CA LEU A 40 5.19 -31.32 -18.80
C LEU A 40 6.28 -30.80 -19.74
N LEU A 41 5.86 -29.97 -20.70
CA LEU A 41 6.76 -29.18 -21.55
C LEU A 41 7.41 -28.07 -20.72
N ALA A 42 8.39 -28.46 -19.90
CA ALA A 42 9.35 -27.55 -19.31
C ALA A 42 10.23 -26.99 -20.44
N GLY A 43 9.75 -25.92 -21.09
CA GLY A 43 10.57 -25.15 -22.02
C GLY A 43 11.85 -24.69 -21.32
N PRO A 44 13.01 -24.71 -22.01
CA PRO A 44 14.28 -24.39 -21.37
C PRO A 44 14.22 -22.97 -20.80
N ALA A 45 14.41 -22.84 -19.48
CA ALA A 45 14.47 -21.56 -18.81
C ALA A 45 15.64 -20.76 -19.39
N MET A 46 15.34 -19.76 -20.22
CA MET A 46 16.39 -18.94 -20.84
C MET A 46 17.16 -18.22 -19.73
N ALA A 47 18.46 -18.52 -19.62
CA ALA A 47 19.35 -17.88 -18.66
C ALA A 47 19.37 -16.36 -18.92
N GLN A 48 18.87 -15.59 -17.96
CA GLN A 48 18.77 -14.14 -18.08
C GLN A 48 20.09 -13.49 -17.68
N ASN A 49 20.71 -12.75 -18.61
CA ASN A 49 22.00 -12.11 -18.37
C ASN A 49 21.85 -10.84 -17.52
N ILE A 50 22.23 -10.92 -16.25
CA ILE A 50 22.38 -9.73 -15.39
C ILE A 50 23.44 -8.81 -16.00
N THR A 51 23.04 -7.58 -16.34
CA THR A 51 23.92 -6.58 -16.95
C THR A 51 23.97 -5.33 -16.07
N THR A 52 25.15 -4.97 -15.56
CA THR A 52 25.35 -3.70 -14.84
C THR A 52 25.10 -2.52 -15.77
N VAL A 53 24.14 -1.66 -15.41
CA VAL A 53 23.79 -0.45 -16.18
C VAL A 53 24.67 0.74 -15.79
N THR A 54 25.02 0.85 -14.51
CA THR A 54 25.85 1.94 -13.96
C THR A 54 26.58 1.51 -12.69
N GLY A 55 27.65 2.23 -12.33
CA GLY A 55 28.37 2.07 -11.07
C GLY A 55 29.52 1.05 -11.12
N VAL A 56 30.61 1.36 -10.40
CA VAL A 56 31.78 0.47 -10.24
C VAL A 56 31.95 0.04 -8.77
N LEU A 57 32.17 -1.27 -8.56
CA LEU A 57 32.02 -1.96 -7.27
C LEU A 57 32.97 -1.57 -6.12
N LYS A 58 33.93 -0.64 -6.31
CA LYS A 58 35.03 -0.45 -5.32
C LYS A 58 35.49 0.99 -5.02
N SER A 59 34.75 2.02 -5.43
CA SER A 59 34.97 3.37 -4.86
C SER A 59 33.75 4.28 -5.04
N ALA A 60 33.25 4.82 -3.93
CA ALA A 60 32.42 6.02 -3.90
C ALA A 60 33.06 7.17 -4.69
N CYS A 61 32.28 8.09 -5.25
CA CYS A 61 32.87 9.23 -5.94
C CYS A 61 33.44 10.28 -4.98
N SER A 62 34.77 10.34 -4.86
CA SER A 62 35.51 11.33 -4.07
C SER A 62 35.88 12.60 -4.84
N VAL A 63 36.00 12.54 -6.18
CA VAL A 63 36.47 13.64 -7.03
C VAL A 63 35.62 13.73 -8.30
N GLU A 64 35.18 14.94 -8.65
CA GLU A 64 34.40 15.24 -9.86
C GLU A 64 35.21 14.99 -11.15
N PRO A 65 34.58 14.71 -12.31
CA PRO A 65 33.15 14.79 -12.63
C PRO A 65 32.35 13.50 -12.36
N CYS A 66 32.91 12.52 -11.63
CA CYS A 66 32.20 11.28 -11.27
C CYS A 66 31.62 10.45 -12.44
N GLY A 67 32.16 10.63 -13.64
CA GLY A 67 31.69 10.00 -14.87
C GLY A 67 30.63 10.79 -15.65
N ASP A 68 30.28 12.01 -15.26
CA ASP A 68 29.37 12.86 -16.04
C ASP A 68 29.91 13.13 -17.46
N GLY A 69 29.02 13.00 -18.44
CA GLY A 69 29.35 13.04 -19.88
C GLY A 69 29.97 11.74 -20.41
N GLY A 70 30.25 10.77 -19.55
CA GLY A 70 30.83 9.46 -19.91
C GLY A 70 29.83 8.31 -19.87
N PRO A 71 30.26 7.09 -20.29
CA PRO A 71 29.42 5.90 -20.24
C PRO A 71 29.04 5.51 -18.81
N ALA A 72 27.74 5.28 -18.56
CA ALA A 72 27.20 5.02 -17.22
C ALA A 72 27.90 3.86 -16.48
N LYS A 73 28.27 2.79 -17.20
CA LYS A 73 29.00 1.63 -16.66
C LYS A 73 30.35 1.98 -16.01
N GLY A 74 30.99 3.09 -16.40
CA GLY A 74 32.25 3.55 -15.83
C GLY A 74 32.11 4.57 -14.69
N ALA A 75 30.88 5.05 -14.44
CA ALA A 75 30.65 6.15 -13.52
C ALA A 75 30.68 5.73 -12.04
N LYS A 76 30.90 6.72 -11.18
CA LYS A 76 30.92 6.53 -9.72
C LYS A 76 29.69 7.20 -9.11
N LEU A 77 28.91 6.41 -8.39
CA LEU A 77 27.80 6.88 -7.57
C LEU A 77 28.24 7.04 -6.11
N TYR A 78 27.48 7.80 -5.33
CA TYR A 78 27.79 8.17 -3.96
C TYR A 78 26.52 8.20 -3.10
N SER A 79 26.28 7.08 -2.41
CA SER A 79 25.05 6.83 -1.64
C SER A 79 23.77 6.97 -2.49
N PRO A 80 23.61 6.14 -3.55
CA PRO A 80 22.37 6.09 -4.32
C PRO A 80 21.22 5.62 -3.41
N SER A 81 20.15 6.41 -3.33
CA SER A 81 19.08 6.29 -2.34
C SER A 81 17.71 5.95 -2.90
N GLY A 82 17.55 6.08 -4.22
CA GLY A 82 16.32 5.79 -4.93
C GLY A 82 16.49 6.03 -6.43
N MET A 83 15.62 5.42 -7.23
CA MET A 83 15.61 5.56 -8.68
C MET A 83 14.19 5.55 -9.24
N ASN A 84 14.05 6.02 -10.48
CA ASN A 84 12.86 5.83 -11.31
C ASN A 84 13.24 5.90 -12.80
N VAL A 85 12.29 5.60 -13.69
CA VAL A 85 12.46 5.61 -15.15
C VAL A 85 11.43 6.54 -15.77
N ASP A 86 11.80 7.33 -16.79
CA ASP A 86 10.84 8.16 -17.55
C ASP A 86 10.16 7.38 -18.70
N LEU A 87 9.16 8.00 -19.31
CA LEU A 87 8.43 7.44 -20.47
C LEU A 87 9.31 7.22 -21.72
N ASP A 88 10.51 7.82 -21.76
CA ASP A 88 11.52 7.63 -22.80
C ASP A 88 12.51 6.49 -22.48
N GLY A 89 12.35 5.82 -21.33
CA GLY A 89 13.20 4.73 -20.85
C GLY A 89 14.47 5.17 -20.10
N ASN A 90 14.64 6.47 -19.85
CA ASN A 90 15.83 7.00 -19.20
C ASN A 90 15.78 6.81 -17.68
N ILE A 91 16.92 6.50 -17.06
CA ILE A 91 17.00 6.13 -15.65
C ILE A 91 17.47 7.33 -14.83
N TYR A 92 16.68 7.71 -13.82
CA TYR A 92 16.99 8.78 -12.88
C TYR A 92 17.40 8.19 -11.53
N ILE A 93 18.48 8.69 -10.94
CA ILE A 93 19.09 8.14 -9.72
C ILE A 93 19.36 9.27 -8.73
N ALA A 94 18.78 9.20 -7.53
CA ALA A 94 19.08 10.13 -6.45
C ALA A 94 20.35 9.69 -5.72
N GLU A 95 21.30 10.61 -5.55
CA GLU A 95 22.53 10.40 -4.76
C GLU A 95 22.46 11.23 -3.48
N PHE A 96 22.00 10.60 -2.38
CA PHE A 96 21.69 11.26 -1.11
C PHE A 96 22.87 12.09 -0.58
N SER A 97 24.03 11.46 -0.44
CA SER A 97 25.26 12.10 0.06
C SER A 97 25.95 13.01 -0.96
N ARG A 98 25.53 12.99 -2.22
CA ARG A 98 25.98 13.94 -3.27
C ARG A 98 25.10 15.19 -3.30
N HIS A 99 23.87 15.12 -2.81
CA HIS A 99 22.85 16.18 -2.95
C HIS A 99 22.51 16.50 -4.41
N ALA A 100 22.45 15.45 -5.25
CA ALA A 100 22.17 15.56 -6.67
C ALA A 100 21.33 14.37 -7.18
N VAL A 101 20.74 14.52 -8.36
CA VAL A 101 20.11 13.47 -9.15
C VAL A 101 20.89 13.32 -10.46
N ARG A 102 21.23 12.09 -10.83
CA ARG A 102 21.81 11.75 -12.14
C ARG A 102 20.72 11.29 -13.10
N LYS A 103 20.91 11.53 -14.39
CA LYS A 103 20.17 10.89 -15.48
C LYS A 103 21.12 9.99 -16.26
N ILE A 104 20.69 8.77 -16.58
CA ILE A 104 21.28 7.94 -17.63
C ILE A 104 20.35 8.05 -18.84
N ASP A 105 20.86 8.56 -19.95
CA ASP A 105 20.16 8.50 -21.23
C ASP A 105 20.29 7.08 -21.80
N VAL A 106 19.15 6.41 -22.03
CA VAL A 106 19.14 4.98 -22.38
C VAL A 106 19.54 4.71 -23.83
N LYS A 107 19.45 5.72 -24.69
CA LYS A 107 19.72 5.63 -26.14
C LYS A 107 21.22 5.77 -26.43
N THR A 108 21.94 6.56 -25.63
CA THR A 108 23.38 6.80 -25.72
C THR A 108 24.20 6.04 -24.67
N GLY A 109 23.59 5.62 -23.56
CA GLY A 109 24.28 5.02 -22.41
C GLY A 109 25.12 6.01 -21.59
N ILE A 110 24.97 7.31 -21.81
CA ILE A 110 25.71 8.38 -21.11
C ILE A 110 25.00 8.74 -19.80
N ILE A 111 25.78 9.03 -18.75
CA ILE A 111 25.27 9.57 -17.48
C ILE A 111 25.66 11.04 -17.29
N THR A 112 24.77 11.84 -16.71
CA THR A 112 25.00 13.25 -16.36
C THR A 112 24.33 13.62 -15.03
N THR A 113 24.82 14.66 -14.35
CA THR A 113 24.05 15.35 -13.30
C THR A 113 22.88 16.07 -13.94
N PHE A 114 21.66 15.68 -13.55
CA PHE A 114 20.40 16.21 -14.06
C PHE A 114 19.85 17.33 -13.16
N ALA A 115 20.02 17.19 -11.84
CA ALA A 115 19.56 18.18 -10.88
C ALA A 115 20.41 18.19 -9.61
N GLY A 116 20.46 19.33 -8.93
CA GLY A 116 21.22 19.53 -7.70
C GLY A 116 22.71 19.80 -7.97
N LYS A 117 23.25 20.81 -7.29
CA LYS A 117 24.67 21.13 -7.30
C LYS A 117 25.44 20.17 -6.38
N PRO A 118 26.33 19.29 -6.92
CA PRO A 118 27.00 18.28 -6.11
C PRO A 118 27.71 18.85 -4.88
N ARG A 119 27.60 18.12 -3.76
CA ARG A 119 28.21 18.44 -2.46
C ARG A 119 27.76 19.78 -1.85
N THR A 120 26.73 20.43 -2.39
CA THR A 120 26.21 21.72 -1.92
C THR A 120 24.76 21.57 -1.43
N SER A 121 24.56 21.41 -0.13
CA SER A 121 23.22 21.36 0.47
C SER A 121 22.60 22.76 0.56
N CYS A 122 21.26 22.84 0.61
CA CYS A 122 20.58 24.12 0.78
C CYS A 122 20.69 24.63 2.23
N THR A 123 21.30 25.80 2.40
CA THR A 123 21.38 26.50 3.69
C THR A 123 20.29 27.55 3.89
N VAL A 124 19.80 28.17 2.80
CA VAL A 124 18.76 29.22 2.83
C VAL A 124 17.82 29.08 1.61
N ALA A 125 16.52 29.20 1.84
CA ALA A 125 15.52 29.25 0.76
C ALA A 125 15.77 30.45 -0.18
N PRO A 126 15.45 30.37 -1.49
CA PRO A 126 14.59 29.38 -2.14
C PRO A 126 15.33 28.17 -2.75
N CYS A 127 16.55 27.85 -2.29
CA CYS A 127 17.29 26.64 -2.72
C CYS A 127 17.46 26.48 -4.25
N GLY A 128 17.40 27.58 -5.02
CA GLY A 128 17.48 27.60 -6.48
C GLY A 128 16.16 27.41 -7.26
N ASP A 129 15.00 27.43 -6.60
CA ASP A 129 13.70 27.45 -7.30
C ASP A 129 13.57 28.64 -8.27
N GLY A 130 12.90 28.40 -9.40
CA GLY A 130 12.80 29.34 -10.53
C GLY A 130 14.02 29.33 -11.46
N GLY A 131 15.13 28.69 -11.06
CA GLY A 131 16.30 28.48 -11.89
C GLY A 131 16.35 27.09 -12.54
N LEU A 132 17.40 26.84 -13.33
CA LEU A 132 17.70 25.52 -13.89
C LEU A 132 18.03 24.50 -12.78
N ALA A 133 17.49 23.29 -12.89
CA ALA A 133 17.61 22.23 -11.89
C ALA A 133 19.06 21.87 -11.52
N THR A 134 20.00 21.97 -12.47
CA THR A 134 21.44 21.72 -12.28
C THR A 134 22.13 22.74 -11.36
N ASN A 135 21.58 23.94 -11.21
CA ASN A 135 22.11 25.00 -10.35
C ASN A 135 21.50 25.02 -8.94
N ALA A 136 20.39 24.31 -8.73
CA ALA A 136 19.68 24.29 -7.46
C ALA A 136 20.40 23.50 -6.37
N GLN A 137 20.02 23.76 -5.12
CA GLN A 137 20.56 23.10 -3.94
C GLN A 137 19.52 22.10 -3.41
N LEU A 138 19.73 20.82 -3.68
CA LEU A 138 18.99 19.73 -3.03
C LEU A 138 19.63 19.42 -1.67
N ASN A 139 19.01 18.59 -0.85
CA ASN A 139 19.54 18.18 0.44
C ASN A 139 19.08 16.75 0.78
N GLY A 140 19.96 15.79 0.48
CA GLY A 140 19.68 14.37 0.70
C GLY A 140 18.52 13.81 -0.13
N PRO A 141 18.46 14.00 -1.46
CA PRO A 141 17.35 13.48 -2.27
C PRO A 141 17.20 11.96 -2.11
N ARG A 142 15.95 11.45 -2.16
CA ARG A 142 15.63 10.03 -2.04
C ARG A 142 14.78 9.51 -3.20
N GLY A 143 13.47 9.58 -3.08
CA GLY A 143 12.55 9.13 -4.12
C GLY A 143 12.48 10.06 -5.31
N ILE A 144 12.22 9.48 -6.48
CA ILE A 144 11.98 10.20 -7.72
C ILE A 144 10.64 9.71 -8.29
N GLY A 145 9.75 10.64 -8.61
CA GLY A 145 8.50 10.40 -9.33
C GLY A 145 8.59 10.98 -10.74
N VAL A 146 7.75 10.49 -11.65
CA VAL A 146 7.57 11.04 -13.00
C VAL A 146 6.07 11.17 -13.25
N ASP A 147 5.59 12.34 -13.67
CA ASP A 147 4.17 12.50 -14.04
C ASP A 147 3.91 12.05 -15.49
N ASN A 148 2.64 11.86 -15.85
CA ASN A 148 2.23 11.48 -17.22
C ASN A 148 2.62 12.53 -18.28
N ASP A 149 2.90 13.77 -17.84
CA ASP A 149 3.37 14.88 -18.67
C ASP A 149 4.92 14.85 -18.83
N GLY A 150 5.60 13.86 -18.22
CA GLY A 150 7.03 13.58 -18.30
C GLY A 150 7.92 14.38 -17.34
N ASN A 151 7.35 15.16 -16.44
CA ASN A 151 8.09 15.98 -15.48
C ASN A 151 8.65 15.16 -14.33
N ILE A 152 9.82 15.55 -13.82
CA ILE A 152 10.53 14.81 -12.78
C ILE A 152 10.26 15.44 -11.41
N TYR A 153 9.87 14.62 -10.43
CA TYR A 153 9.59 15.06 -9.06
C TYR A 153 10.58 14.44 -8.10
N ILE A 154 11.24 15.24 -7.29
CA ILE A 154 12.29 14.81 -6.34
C ILE A 154 11.75 14.97 -4.92
N ALA A 155 11.78 13.88 -4.15
CA ALA A 155 11.62 13.92 -2.70
C ALA A 155 12.92 14.44 -2.07
N ASP A 156 12.95 15.74 -1.81
CA ASP A 156 14.10 16.51 -1.33
C ASP A 156 14.14 16.46 0.21
N PHE A 157 14.39 15.24 0.71
CA PHE A 157 14.18 14.78 2.09
C PHE A 157 14.55 15.81 3.17
N SER A 158 15.81 16.24 3.23
CA SER A 158 16.28 17.17 4.28
C SER A 158 15.99 18.65 3.99
N ASN A 159 15.34 18.96 2.87
CA ASN A 159 14.72 20.26 2.61
C ASN A 159 13.20 20.26 2.90
N HIS A 160 12.62 19.17 3.40
CA HIS A 160 11.17 19.08 3.73
C HIS A 160 10.23 19.34 2.54
N ALA A 161 10.67 19.04 1.31
CA ALA A 161 9.97 19.46 0.10
C ALA A 161 9.87 18.38 -0.98
N ILE A 162 8.85 18.49 -1.84
CA ILE A 162 8.86 17.89 -3.18
C ILE A 162 9.20 18.99 -4.18
N ARG A 163 10.25 18.76 -4.98
CA ARG A 163 10.68 19.67 -6.05
C ARG A 163 10.25 19.11 -7.40
N LYS A 164 9.48 19.84 -8.20
CA LYS A 164 9.18 19.51 -9.61
C LYS A 164 10.28 20.10 -10.50
N ILE A 165 10.68 19.37 -11.52
CA ILE A 165 11.48 19.84 -12.65
C ILE A 165 10.63 19.69 -13.90
N ASP A 166 10.38 20.80 -14.59
CA ASP A 166 9.66 20.82 -15.85
C ASP A 166 10.49 20.18 -16.98
N LYS A 167 9.90 19.23 -17.74
CA LYS A 167 10.62 18.44 -18.76
C LYS A 167 11.18 19.30 -19.90
N ASN A 168 10.52 20.40 -20.23
CA ASN A 168 10.79 21.18 -21.45
C ASN A 168 11.79 22.32 -21.21
N THR A 169 11.73 22.93 -20.04
CA THR A 169 12.55 24.09 -19.64
C THR A 169 13.70 23.73 -18.72
N GLY A 170 13.64 22.58 -18.03
CA GLY A 170 14.61 22.19 -17.00
C GLY A 170 14.56 23.06 -15.74
N VAL A 171 13.53 23.90 -15.59
CA VAL A 171 13.34 24.76 -14.41
C VAL A 171 12.82 23.94 -13.23
N ILE A 172 13.36 24.19 -12.04
CA ILE A 172 12.96 23.54 -10.79
C ILE A 172 12.10 24.46 -9.92
N THR A 173 11.07 23.90 -9.28
CA THR A 173 10.18 24.60 -8.34
C THR A 173 9.75 23.70 -7.20
N THR A 174 9.53 24.25 -6.00
CA THR A 174 8.87 23.51 -4.91
C THR A 174 7.37 23.47 -5.15
N VAL A 175 6.79 22.26 -5.13
CA VAL A 175 5.36 22.01 -5.36
C VAL A 175 4.63 21.49 -4.12
N ALA A 176 5.36 21.00 -3.12
CA ALA A 176 4.80 20.59 -1.84
C ALA A 176 5.82 20.76 -0.71
N GLY A 177 5.37 21.23 0.45
CA GLY A 177 6.23 21.50 1.61
C GLY A 177 6.94 22.85 1.54
N THR A 178 7.16 23.49 2.68
CA THR A 178 8.00 24.70 2.76
C THR A 178 9.48 24.32 2.90
N LEU A 179 10.34 24.86 2.03
CA LEU A 179 11.78 24.57 2.02
C LEU A 179 12.42 24.82 3.40
N ARG A 180 13.05 23.78 3.95
CA ARG A 180 13.66 23.71 5.29
C ARG A 180 12.66 23.88 6.46
N GLY A 181 11.35 23.91 6.19
CA GLY A 181 10.28 24.08 7.18
C GLY A 181 9.63 22.76 7.60
N SER A 182 10.10 22.16 8.69
CA SER A 182 9.52 20.94 9.24
C SER A 182 8.12 21.16 9.86
N CYS A 183 7.30 20.11 9.83
CA CYS A 183 6.07 20.07 10.61
C CYS A 183 6.36 19.75 12.09
N SER A 184 6.21 20.75 12.96
CA SER A 184 6.24 20.59 14.43
C SER A 184 4.84 20.60 15.06
N THR A 185 3.84 21.15 14.37
CA THR A 185 2.44 21.22 14.81
C THR A 185 1.51 20.63 13.75
N LEU A 186 0.68 19.68 14.17
CA LEU A 186 -0.41 19.15 13.34
C LEU A 186 -1.43 20.29 13.09
N PRO A 187 -2.04 20.37 11.89
CA PRO A 187 -2.12 19.30 10.88
C PRO A 187 -1.16 19.48 9.68
N CYS A 188 0.03 20.05 9.89
CA CYS A 188 1.05 20.15 8.84
C CYS A 188 0.58 20.86 7.54
N GLY A 189 -0.45 21.70 7.61
CA GLY A 189 -1.04 22.40 6.47
C GLY A 189 -1.91 21.55 5.53
N ASP A 190 -2.40 20.40 5.98
CA ASP A 190 -3.52 19.71 5.30
C ASP A 190 -4.72 20.66 5.09
N GLY A 191 -5.48 20.40 4.03
CA GLY A 191 -6.66 21.18 3.63
C GLY A 191 -6.32 22.49 2.92
N GLY A 192 -5.07 22.95 3.01
CA GLY A 192 -4.54 24.07 2.24
C GLY A 192 -3.80 23.61 0.97
N LEU A 193 -3.27 24.60 0.23
CA LEU A 193 -2.37 24.35 -0.90
C LEU A 193 -1.08 23.66 -0.44
N ALA A 194 -0.62 22.66 -1.21
CA ALA A 194 0.55 21.87 -0.88
C ALA A 194 1.84 22.69 -0.68
N THR A 195 1.97 23.82 -1.38
CA THR A 195 3.11 24.76 -1.27
C THR A 195 3.17 25.50 0.06
N ASN A 196 2.03 25.66 0.75
CA ASN A 196 1.95 26.29 2.07
C ASN A 196 2.04 25.27 3.22
N ALA A 197 1.91 23.99 2.91
CA ALA A 197 1.98 22.90 3.87
C ALA A 197 3.41 22.61 4.31
N ARG A 198 3.56 21.74 5.31
CA ARG A 198 4.85 21.25 5.80
C ARG A 198 4.92 19.74 5.68
N LEU A 199 6.06 19.25 5.21
CA LEU A 199 6.39 17.83 5.19
C LEU A 199 7.46 17.55 6.26
N ASN A 200 7.60 16.31 6.66
CA ASN A 200 8.59 15.87 7.62
C ASN A 200 9.44 14.73 7.02
N SER A 201 10.42 15.14 6.20
CA SER A 201 11.40 14.27 5.56
C SER A 201 10.79 13.34 4.48
N PRO A 202 10.20 13.88 3.41
CA PRO A 202 9.55 13.05 2.38
C PRO A 202 10.55 12.09 1.74
N THR A 203 10.20 10.80 1.68
CA THR A 203 11.09 9.73 1.18
C THR A 203 10.75 9.28 -0.23
N ARG A 204 9.47 9.22 -0.61
CA ARG A 204 9.00 8.84 -1.95
C ARG A 204 7.88 9.75 -2.42
N VAL A 205 7.83 9.96 -3.73
CA VAL A 205 6.70 10.52 -4.46
C VAL A 205 6.32 9.57 -5.60
N ASP A 206 5.03 9.43 -5.87
CA ASP A 206 4.48 8.67 -7.01
C ASP A 206 3.10 9.21 -7.41
N PHE A 207 2.54 8.73 -8.53
CA PHE A 207 1.28 9.24 -9.10
C PHE A 207 0.26 8.14 -9.38
N ASP A 208 -1.03 8.45 -9.27
CA ASP A 208 -2.10 7.59 -9.77
C ASP A 208 -2.45 7.89 -11.25
N SER A 209 -3.35 7.10 -11.85
CA SER A 209 -3.73 7.26 -13.27
C SER A 209 -4.45 8.59 -13.57
N GLN A 210 -4.96 9.29 -12.56
CA GLN A 210 -5.56 10.62 -12.69
C GLN A 210 -4.51 11.74 -12.54
N GLY A 211 -3.28 11.37 -12.14
CA GLY A 211 -2.16 12.27 -11.90
C GLY A 211 -2.17 12.90 -10.52
N ASN A 212 -2.97 12.40 -9.57
CA ASN A 212 -2.87 12.81 -8.17
C ASN A 212 -1.52 12.36 -7.60
N MET A 213 -0.88 13.21 -6.81
CA MET A 213 0.45 12.93 -6.24
C MET A 213 0.32 12.30 -4.86
N PHE A 214 1.07 11.24 -4.60
CA PHE A 214 1.16 10.58 -3.30
C PHE A 214 2.59 10.70 -2.77
N ILE A 215 2.72 11.12 -1.51
CA ILE A 215 4.00 11.41 -0.85
C ILE A 215 4.10 10.55 0.41
N ALA A 216 5.17 9.77 0.54
CA ALA A 216 5.54 9.11 1.78
C ALA A 216 6.19 10.14 2.72
N ASP A 217 5.43 10.63 3.70
CA ASP A 217 5.82 11.65 4.66
C ASP A 217 6.35 10.98 5.94
N TYR A 218 7.63 10.57 5.85
CA TYR A 218 8.27 9.58 6.69
C TYR A 218 8.27 9.89 8.19
N GLY A 219 8.33 11.16 8.57
CA GLY A 219 8.17 11.65 9.95
C GLY A 219 9.43 11.69 10.81
N ASN A 220 10.50 10.96 10.47
CA ASN A 220 11.75 10.95 11.25
C ASN A 220 12.81 11.84 10.59
N HIS A 221 13.10 13.01 11.17
CA HIS A 221 14.25 13.85 10.77
C HIS A 221 15.43 13.83 11.75
N HIS A 222 15.31 13.09 12.86
CA HIS A 222 16.40 12.88 13.83
C HIS A 222 16.66 11.39 14.04
N VAL A 223 17.88 11.08 14.51
CA VAL A 223 18.43 9.71 14.66
C VAL A 223 17.70 8.86 15.71
N PHE A 224 16.85 9.47 16.54
CA PHE A 224 16.04 8.78 17.54
C PHE A 224 14.61 8.57 17.04
N VAL A 225 14.23 7.31 16.87
CA VAL A 225 12.83 6.91 16.64
C VAL A 225 12.04 7.26 17.90
N THR A 226 11.30 8.37 17.84
CA THR A 226 10.43 8.86 18.91
C THR A 226 9.04 9.04 18.32
N GLU A 227 8.00 8.77 19.11
CA GLU A 227 6.64 8.46 18.63
C GLU A 227 5.83 9.68 18.11
N TYR A 228 6.54 10.78 17.81
CA TYR A 228 5.99 12.07 17.45
C TYR A 228 6.14 12.41 15.95
N GLY A 229 6.71 11.50 15.16
CA GLY A 229 6.86 11.65 13.71
C GLY A 229 5.51 11.71 12.96
N ASN A 230 5.50 12.38 11.81
CA ASN A 230 4.29 12.59 11.01
C ASN A 230 3.81 11.34 10.23
N HIS A 231 4.34 10.15 10.50
CA HIS A 231 4.26 8.90 9.71
C HIS A 231 2.97 8.71 8.88
N THR A 232 2.93 9.28 7.68
CA THR A 232 1.72 9.32 6.84
C THR A 232 2.06 9.15 5.37
N VAL A 233 1.05 8.80 4.58
CA VAL A 233 1.01 9.13 3.16
C VAL A 233 0.12 10.35 2.99
N ARG A 234 0.64 11.40 2.35
CA ARG A 234 -0.10 12.61 1.97
C ARG A 234 -0.49 12.48 0.49
N ARG A 235 -1.71 12.88 0.13
CA ARG A 235 -2.16 13.02 -1.27
C ARG A 235 -2.29 14.50 -1.61
N ILE A 236 -1.88 14.88 -2.82
CA ILE A 236 -2.20 16.17 -3.44
C ILE A 236 -3.09 15.92 -4.66
N ASP A 237 -4.22 16.60 -4.69
CA ASP A 237 -5.18 16.59 -5.80
C ASP A 237 -4.63 17.39 -7.00
N LYS A 238 -4.65 16.82 -8.22
CA LYS A 238 -3.99 17.43 -9.40
C LYS A 238 -4.66 18.74 -9.83
N GLN A 239 -5.97 18.87 -9.63
CA GLN A 239 -6.78 19.97 -10.15
C GLN A 239 -6.79 21.19 -9.22
N THR A 240 -6.74 20.97 -7.91
CA THR A 240 -6.83 22.01 -6.87
C THR A 240 -5.49 22.33 -6.20
N GLY A 241 -4.52 21.41 -6.25
CA GLY A 241 -3.25 21.54 -5.52
C GLY A 241 -3.40 21.43 -3.99
N ILE A 242 -4.57 21.01 -3.49
CA ILE A 242 -4.83 20.83 -2.06
C ILE A 242 -4.16 19.55 -1.57
N ILE A 243 -3.44 19.63 -0.44
CA ILE A 243 -2.83 18.48 0.23
C ILE A 243 -3.72 17.95 1.37
N THR A 244 -3.73 16.63 1.54
CA THR A 244 -4.48 15.93 2.59
C THR A 244 -3.74 14.69 3.06
N THR A 245 -3.76 14.37 4.35
CA THR A 245 -3.40 13.03 4.83
C THR A 245 -4.35 12.00 4.21
N PHE A 246 -3.77 10.99 3.57
CA PHE A 246 -4.46 9.93 2.84
C PHE A 246 -4.35 8.58 3.55
N ALA A 247 -3.24 8.31 4.25
CA ALA A 247 -3.06 7.13 5.08
C ALA A 247 -2.13 7.38 6.27
N GLY A 248 -2.31 6.63 7.35
CA GLY A 248 -1.59 6.81 8.61
C GLY A 248 -2.19 7.89 9.49
N THR A 249 -1.83 7.86 10.78
CA THR A 249 -2.15 8.92 11.75
C THR A 249 -0.94 9.18 12.65
N PRO A 250 -0.51 10.44 12.82
CA PRO A 250 0.55 10.79 13.76
C PRO A 250 0.15 10.48 15.21
N ARG A 251 1.12 10.10 16.05
CA ARG A 251 0.97 9.89 17.51
C ARG A 251 -0.02 8.79 17.95
N ALA A 252 -0.45 7.91 17.04
CA ALA A 252 -1.23 6.74 17.40
C ALA A 252 -0.38 5.68 18.12
N SER A 253 -1.04 4.75 18.82
CA SER A 253 -0.43 3.52 19.35
C SER A 253 -1.29 2.31 18.97
N CYS A 254 -0.67 1.13 18.83
CA CYS A 254 -1.41 -0.10 18.60
C CYS A 254 -0.72 -1.30 19.28
N SER A 255 -1.51 -2.28 19.68
CA SER A 255 -1.11 -3.51 20.36
C SER A 255 -1.06 -4.74 19.44
N VAL A 256 -1.49 -4.61 18.18
CA VAL A 256 -1.54 -5.70 17.18
C VAL A 256 -0.96 -5.18 15.86
N PHE A 257 -0.01 -5.91 15.28
CA PHE A 257 0.72 -5.48 14.08
C PHE A 257 0.58 -6.49 12.93
N PRO A 258 0.35 -6.05 11.68
CA PRO A 258 -0.01 -4.67 11.27
C PRO A 258 -1.42 -4.26 11.72
N CYS A 259 -1.65 -2.95 11.86
CA CYS A 259 -2.80 -2.39 12.57
C CYS A 259 -3.84 -1.68 11.68
N GLY A 260 -5.12 -1.75 12.05
CA GLY A 260 -6.22 -1.03 11.38
C GLY A 260 -6.77 -1.68 10.09
N ASP A 261 -6.44 -2.94 9.81
CA ASP A 261 -6.88 -3.63 8.59
C ASP A 261 -8.42 -3.76 8.50
N GLY A 262 -8.96 -3.32 7.36
CA GLY A 262 -10.41 -3.20 7.14
C GLY A 262 -11.07 -2.00 7.82
N GLY A 263 -10.29 -1.08 8.39
CA GLY A 263 -10.72 0.24 8.83
C GLY A 263 -10.33 1.34 7.84
N SER A 264 -10.64 2.60 8.16
CA SER A 264 -10.17 3.73 7.37
C SER A 264 -8.65 3.86 7.44
N ALA A 265 -8.01 4.14 6.31
CA ALA A 265 -6.57 4.42 6.24
C ALA A 265 -6.15 5.65 7.07
N THR A 266 -7.07 6.55 7.40
CA THR A 266 -6.84 7.72 8.28
C THR A 266 -7.42 7.55 9.69
N ALA A 267 -7.78 6.32 10.08
CA ALA A 267 -8.14 6.01 11.46
C ALA A 267 -6.91 6.01 12.39
N PHE A 268 -7.12 6.32 13.67
CA PHE A 268 -6.09 6.22 14.71
C PHE A 268 -5.43 4.82 14.72
N GLU A 269 -6.20 3.77 14.50
CA GLU A 269 -5.71 2.39 14.50
C GLU A 269 -4.91 2.03 13.24
N ALA A 270 -5.04 2.79 12.14
CA ALA A 270 -4.33 2.56 10.88
C ALA A 270 -2.92 3.17 10.88
N ARG A 271 -2.21 3.12 12.02
CA ARG A 271 -0.86 3.69 12.18
C ARG A 271 0.13 3.05 11.21
N LEU A 272 0.61 3.84 10.26
CA LEU A 272 1.85 3.53 9.55
C LEU A 272 3.04 3.80 10.49
N THR A 273 4.06 2.94 10.46
CA THR A 273 5.31 3.17 11.19
C THR A 273 6.47 3.09 10.21
N SER A 274 7.14 4.23 10.01
CA SER A 274 8.19 4.39 9.00
C SER A 274 7.71 4.06 7.56
N PRO A 275 6.64 4.70 7.04
CA PRO A 275 6.23 4.51 5.64
C PRO A 275 7.34 5.02 4.72
N PHE A 276 8.15 4.11 4.18
CA PHE A 276 9.39 4.49 3.51
C PHE A 276 9.17 4.79 2.03
N SER A 277 8.32 4.00 1.38
CA SER A 277 8.03 4.15 -0.04
C SER A 277 6.58 3.80 -0.34
N LEU A 278 6.13 4.17 -1.54
CA LEU A 278 4.82 3.85 -2.06
C LEU A 278 4.85 3.68 -3.58
N ALA A 279 3.83 3.02 -4.12
CA ALA A 279 3.56 2.91 -5.55
C ALA A 279 2.05 2.91 -5.80
N ALA A 280 1.61 3.49 -6.92
CA ALA A 280 0.30 3.19 -7.46
C ALA A 280 0.32 1.80 -8.10
N GLY A 281 -0.67 0.98 -7.76
CA GLY A 281 -0.88 -0.34 -8.36
C GLY A 281 -1.76 -0.30 -9.60
N PRO A 282 -1.82 -1.40 -10.38
CA PRO A 282 -2.57 -1.47 -11.63
C PRO A 282 -4.10 -1.40 -11.47
N ASP A 283 -4.62 -1.50 -10.24
CA ASP A 283 -6.02 -1.23 -9.89
C ASP A 283 -6.29 0.22 -9.43
N ASN A 284 -5.31 1.12 -9.64
CA ASN A 284 -5.29 2.52 -9.20
C ASN A 284 -5.33 2.71 -7.67
N ASN A 285 -5.02 1.66 -6.90
CA ASN A 285 -4.89 1.72 -5.45
C ASN A 285 -3.45 1.97 -5.01
N ILE A 286 -3.25 2.49 -3.80
CA ILE A 286 -1.92 2.92 -3.33
C ILE A 286 -1.33 1.86 -2.40
N TYR A 287 -0.14 1.41 -2.74
CA TYR A 287 0.62 0.40 -2.02
C TYR A 287 1.77 1.06 -1.27
N ILE A 288 1.97 0.73 0.00
CA ILE A 288 2.81 1.46 0.95
C ILE A 288 3.75 0.47 1.64
N ALA A 289 5.05 0.75 1.60
CA ALA A 289 6.07 0.02 2.34
C ALA A 289 6.11 0.53 3.80
N ASP A 290 5.36 -0.14 4.67
CA ASP A 290 5.15 0.18 6.08
C ASP A 290 6.27 -0.45 6.93
N ALA A 291 7.47 0.13 6.79
CA ALA A 291 8.74 -0.57 6.95
C ALA A 291 9.03 -1.06 8.38
N SER A 292 8.52 -0.39 9.41
CA SER A 292 8.67 -0.83 10.80
C SER A 292 7.53 -1.75 11.27
N ASN A 293 6.40 -1.79 10.54
CA ASN A 293 5.29 -2.71 10.79
C ASN A 293 5.46 -4.06 10.04
N ALA A 294 6.62 -4.30 9.40
CA ALA A 294 6.93 -5.51 8.64
C ALA A 294 5.93 -5.84 7.51
N ALA A 295 5.37 -4.82 6.85
CA ALA A 295 4.20 -4.98 5.97
C ALA A 295 4.26 -4.14 4.67
N ILE A 296 3.60 -4.64 3.62
CA ILE A 296 3.08 -3.85 2.52
C ILE A 296 1.58 -3.66 2.74
N ARG A 297 1.16 -2.40 2.85
CA ARG A 297 -0.24 -2.01 3.03
C ARG A 297 -0.80 -1.52 1.72
N LYS A 298 -2.04 -1.90 1.39
CA LYS A 298 -2.84 -1.36 0.30
C LYS A 298 -3.91 -0.46 0.87
N VAL A 299 -4.04 0.75 0.33
CA VAL A 299 -5.20 1.62 0.54
C VAL A 299 -6.04 1.65 -0.74
N ASP A 300 -7.29 1.22 -0.62
CA ASP A 300 -8.25 1.32 -1.71
C ASP A 300 -8.76 2.78 -1.84
N GLN A 301 -8.54 3.40 -3.00
CA GLN A 301 -8.83 4.82 -3.22
C GLN A 301 -10.33 5.14 -3.26
N ALA A 302 -11.19 4.18 -3.63
CA ALA A 302 -12.62 4.40 -3.75
C ALA A 302 -13.35 4.34 -2.39
N THR A 303 -12.82 3.53 -1.46
CA THR A 303 -13.40 3.30 -0.13
C THR A 303 -12.63 3.95 1.01
N GLY A 304 -11.35 4.26 0.81
CA GLY A 304 -10.44 4.75 1.85
C GLY A 304 -10.04 3.67 2.87
N ILE A 305 -10.22 2.39 2.54
CA ILE A 305 -9.92 1.26 3.44
C ILE A 305 -8.47 0.83 3.31
N ILE A 306 -7.79 0.59 4.43
CA ILE A 306 -6.44 0.00 4.47
C ILE A 306 -6.49 -1.52 4.70
N THR A 307 -5.59 -2.25 4.05
CA THR A 307 -5.43 -3.72 4.19
C THR A 307 -3.96 -4.12 4.04
N THR A 308 -3.55 -5.22 4.66
CA THR A 308 -2.22 -5.79 4.47
C THR A 308 -2.23 -6.79 3.31
N VAL A 309 -1.34 -6.60 2.33
CA VAL A 309 -1.25 -7.47 1.14
C VAL A 309 0.02 -8.32 1.12
N ALA A 310 1.03 -7.96 1.90
CA ALA A 310 2.19 -8.79 2.17
C ALA A 310 2.78 -8.44 3.55
N GLY A 311 3.39 -9.42 4.22
CA GLY A 311 4.07 -9.22 5.49
C GLY A 311 3.20 -9.42 6.73
N VAL A 312 3.77 -10.05 7.75
CA VAL A 312 3.26 -10.13 9.13
C VAL A 312 4.43 -10.10 10.10
N VAL A 313 4.26 -9.41 11.25
CA VAL A 313 5.26 -9.45 12.33
C VAL A 313 5.28 -10.84 12.96
N LYS A 314 6.37 -11.59 12.77
CA LYS A 314 6.65 -12.85 13.49
C LYS A 314 7.90 -12.68 14.34
N SER A 315 7.81 -13.08 15.60
CA SER A 315 8.86 -12.88 16.62
C SER A 315 10.14 -13.66 16.37
N SER A 316 10.06 -14.82 15.70
CA SER A 316 11.22 -15.53 15.16
C SER A 316 10.82 -16.51 14.05
N CYS A 317 11.79 -16.81 13.19
CA CYS A 317 11.79 -17.88 12.20
C CYS A 317 13.27 -18.17 11.90
N GLY A 318 13.64 -19.45 11.74
CA GLY A 318 15.05 -19.89 11.83
C GLY A 318 15.95 -19.52 10.66
N ASP A 319 15.36 -19.17 9.51
CA ASP A 319 16.04 -18.95 8.24
C ASP A 319 16.00 -17.47 7.84
N GLN A 320 17.01 -17.00 7.08
CA GLN A 320 17.17 -15.57 6.79
C GLN A 320 16.12 -14.95 5.85
N VAL A 321 15.25 -15.75 5.21
CA VAL A 321 14.15 -15.24 4.37
C VAL A 321 12.88 -16.04 4.65
N CYS A 322 12.06 -15.55 5.57
CA CYS A 322 10.94 -16.34 6.11
C CYS A 322 9.65 -16.21 5.28
N GLY A 323 9.17 -17.34 4.76
CA GLY A 323 7.90 -17.45 4.03
C GLY A 323 8.02 -17.54 2.52
N GLU A 324 9.21 -17.86 1.99
CA GLU A 324 9.36 -18.26 0.60
C GLU A 324 8.42 -19.42 0.23
N GLY A 325 7.82 -19.35 -0.95
CA GLY A 325 6.79 -20.30 -1.40
C GLY A 325 5.46 -20.26 -0.63
N THR A 326 5.30 -19.37 0.36
CA THR A 326 4.04 -19.20 1.12
C THR A 326 3.22 -18.00 0.63
N LEU A 327 2.02 -17.83 1.21
CA LEU A 327 1.19 -16.66 0.96
C LEU A 327 1.89 -15.39 1.42
N ALA A 328 1.90 -14.34 0.58
CA ALA A 328 2.57 -13.08 0.87
C ALA A 328 2.11 -12.46 2.20
N THR A 329 0.82 -12.57 2.54
CA THR A 329 0.20 -12.16 3.81
C THR A 329 0.58 -13.01 5.03
N THR A 330 1.41 -14.05 4.85
CA THR A 330 1.90 -14.93 5.93
C THR A 330 3.43 -14.97 6.05
N ALA A 331 4.14 -14.39 5.08
CA ALA A 331 5.59 -14.26 5.09
C ALA A 331 6.02 -13.13 6.05
N ASN A 332 7.19 -13.24 6.68
CA ASN A 332 7.75 -12.19 7.55
C ASN A 332 8.60 -11.25 6.68
N LEU A 333 8.29 -9.95 6.63
CA LEU A 333 9.08 -8.98 5.85
C LEU A 333 10.05 -8.22 6.76
N ALA A 334 11.35 -8.31 6.49
CA ALA A 334 12.37 -7.65 7.29
C ALA A 334 12.69 -6.25 6.72
N ASN A 335 11.93 -5.27 7.18
CA ASN A 335 12.00 -3.87 6.75
C ASN A 335 11.82 -3.70 5.23
N PRO A 336 10.58 -3.90 4.72
CA PRO A 336 10.27 -3.59 3.33
C PRO A 336 10.48 -2.10 3.06
N PHE A 337 11.32 -1.79 2.09
CA PHE A 337 11.93 -0.48 1.85
C PHE A 337 11.40 0.18 0.56
N ASP A 338 11.21 -0.61 -0.50
CA ASP A 338 10.49 -0.19 -1.70
C ASP A 338 9.48 -1.23 -2.17
N VAL A 339 8.44 -0.77 -2.87
CA VAL A 339 7.42 -1.59 -3.51
C VAL A 339 7.21 -1.09 -4.95
N ARG A 340 7.21 -2.00 -5.92
CA ARG A 340 7.06 -1.70 -7.36
C ARG A 340 6.19 -2.76 -8.03
N PHE A 341 5.67 -2.46 -9.22
CA PHE A 341 4.93 -3.40 -10.06
C PHE A 341 5.66 -3.64 -11.39
N SER A 342 5.46 -4.82 -11.98
CA SER A 342 5.82 -5.07 -13.39
C SER A 342 4.99 -4.20 -14.34
N PRO A 343 5.48 -3.90 -15.57
CA PRO A 343 4.73 -3.10 -16.54
C PRO A 343 3.37 -3.68 -16.97
N ASP A 344 3.16 -4.98 -16.79
CA ASP A 344 1.88 -5.66 -17.03
C ASP A 344 0.98 -5.76 -15.77
N GLY A 345 1.45 -5.23 -14.63
CA GLY A 345 0.76 -5.24 -13.34
C GLY A 345 0.75 -6.58 -12.61
N LYS A 346 1.16 -7.70 -13.24
CA LYS A 346 0.95 -9.07 -12.72
C LYS A 346 1.98 -9.53 -11.70
N THR A 347 2.97 -8.70 -11.38
CA THR A 347 4.00 -9.00 -10.39
C THR A 347 4.25 -7.79 -9.51
N MET A 348 4.17 -7.98 -8.19
CA MET A 348 4.61 -6.98 -7.21
C MET A 348 6.00 -7.36 -6.68
N TYR A 349 6.93 -6.41 -6.74
CA TYR A 349 8.29 -6.55 -6.21
C TYR A 349 8.40 -5.79 -4.88
N ILE A 350 9.04 -6.41 -3.90
CA ILE A 350 9.31 -5.82 -2.58
C ILE A 350 10.80 -5.89 -2.32
N LEU A 351 11.44 -4.75 -2.10
CA LEU A 351 12.84 -4.69 -1.66
C LEU A 351 12.91 -4.72 -0.14
N GLU A 352 13.59 -5.70 0.44
CA GLU A 352 13.82 -5.82 1.88
C GLU A 352 15.23 -5.36 2.25
N TYR A 353 15.32 -4.35 3.12
CA TYR A 353 16.63 -3.84 3.54
C TYR A 353 17.39 -4.87 4.40
N SER A 354 16.73 -5.44 5.40
CA SER A 354 17.40 -6.25 6.43
C SER A 354 17.70 -7.68 5.98
N ASN A 355 16.87 -8.25 5.09
CA ASN A 355 17.15 -9.54 4.43
C ASN A 355 18.07 -9.40 3.20
N GLN A 356 18.39 -8.16 2.76
CA GLN A 356 19.13 -7.88 1.52
C GLN A 356 18.50 -8.54 0.27
N ALA A 357 17.17 -8.69 0.27
CA ALA A 357 16.43 -9.51 -0.67
C ALA A 357 15.47 -8.70 -1.55
N LEU A 358 15.29 -9.13 -2.80
CA LEU A 358 14.20 -8.69 -3.68
C LEU A 358 13.14 -9.81 -3.72
N ARG A 359 12.05 -9.64 -2.97
CA ARG A 359 10.96 -10.61 -2.89
C ARG A 359 9.99 -10.37 -4.05
N GLN A 360 9.48 -11.44 -4.66
CA GLN A 360 8.54 -11.36 -5.79
C GLN A 360 7.18 -11.98 -5.42
N VAL A 361 6.11 -11.18 -5.48
CA VAL A 361 4.73 -11.67 -5.41
C VAL A 361 4.21 -11.84 -6.83
N SER A 362 4.45 -13.04 -7.38
CA SER A 362 3.99 -13.48 -8.70
C SER A 362 2.48 -13.69 -8.75
N ASN A 363 1.89 -13.67 -9.95
CA ASN A 363 0.45 -13.79 -10.16
C ASN A 363 -0.34 -12.79 -9.29
N PHE A 364 0.16 -11.56 -9.24
CA PHE A 364 -0.49 -10.42 -8.64
C PHE A 364 -1.72 -10.01 -9.48
N SER A 365 -2.78 -10.81 -9.41
CA SER A 365 -4.11 -10.29 -9.67
C SER A 365 -4.41 -9.30 -8.54
N THR A 366 -4.54 -8.03 -8.88
CA THR A 366 -5.31 -7.10 -8.05
C THR A 366 -6.70 -7.69 -7.87
N LEU A 367 -7.02 -8.17 -6.67
CA LEU A 367 -8.30 -8.83 -6.38
C LEU A 367 -9.47 -8.02 -6.93
N PRO A 368 -10.21 -8.53 -7.93
CA PRO A 368 -11.59 -8.14 -8.07
C PRO A 368 -12.38 -8.95 -7.04
N VAL A 369 -12.45 -8.43 -5.83
CA VAL A 369 -13.76 -8.31 -5.21
C VAL A 369 -13.98 -6.85 -4.90
N ARG A 370 -14.39 -6.10 -5.92
CA ARG A 370 -15.16 -4.88 -5.66
C ARG A 370 -16.49 -5.34 -5.10
N MET A 371 -16.54 -5.53 -3.78
CA MET A 371 -17.81 -5.68 -3.06
C MET A 371 -18.52 -4.35 -3.14
N THR A 372 -19.59 -4.31 -3.91
CA THR A 372 -20.42 -3.14 -4.14
C THR A 372 -21.68 -3.24 -3.28
N GLU A 373 -22.21 -2.09 -2.87
CA GLU A 373 -23.57 -1.99 -2.33
C GLU A 373 -23.83 -2.92 -1.13
N LEU A 374 -22.88 -3.05 -0.19
CA LEU A 374 -23.22 -3.63 1.12
C LEU A 374 -24.36 -2.82 1.73
N SER A 375 -25.39 -3.53 2.15
CA SER A 375 -26.56 -3.02 2.82
C SER A 375 -26.89 -3.95 4.00
N ALA A 376 -27.46 -3.38 5.05
CA ALA A 376 -28.03 -4.14 6.15
C ALA A 376 -29.28 -3.43 6.67
N VAL A 377 -30.34 -4.20 6.92
CA VAL A 377 -31.69 -3.69 7.20
C VAL A 377 -32.31 -4.48 8.34
N ARG A 378 -32.67 -3.77 9.43
CA ARG A 378 -33.38 -4.38 10.56
C ARG A 378 -34.81 -4.73 10.16
N LYS A 379 -35.25 -5.93 10.54
CA LYS A 379 -36.63 -6.44 10.45
C LYS A 379 -36.99 -7.01 11.83
N GLY A 380 -37.28 -6.12 12.79
CA GLY A 380 -37.51 -6.46 14.18
C GLY A 380 -36.26 -7.07 14.84
N ASN A 381 -36.35 -8.35 15.23
CA ASN A 381 -35.25 -9.06 15.89
C ASN A 381 -34.21 -9.67 14.93
N VAL A 382 -34.37 -9.50 13.61
CA VAL A 382 -33.41 -9.96 12.60
C VAL A 382 -32.79 -8.76 11.88
N VAL A 383 -31.52 -8.86 11.47
CA VAL A 383 -30.92 -7.95 10.47
C VAL A 383 -30.63 -8.73 9.19
N ASP A 384 -31.31 -8.37 8.11
CA ASP A 384 -31.00 -8.85 6.77
C ASP A 384 -29.78 -8.07 6.25
N ILE A 385 -28.71 -8.78 5.90
CA ILE A 385 -27.49 -8.24 5.32
C ILE A 385 -27.40 -8.71 3.87
N ALA A 386 -27.19 -7.80 2.93
CA ALA A 386 -27.07 -8.12 1.51
C ALA A 386 -25.96 -7.30 0.84
N TRP A 387 -25.18 -7.95 -0.02
CA TRP A 387 -24.05 -7.34 -0.73
C TRP A 387 -23.91 -7.92 -2.13
N ASN A 388 -23.26 -7.17 -3.01
CA ASN A 388 -23.01 -7.59 -4.38
C ASN A 388 -21.51 -7.81 -4.59
N SER A 389 -21.14 -8.86 -5.33
CA SER A 389 -19.78 -9.13 -5.76
C SER A 389 -19.67 -8.99 -7.29
N HIS A 390 -18.46 -8.78 -7.79
CA HIS A 390 -18.15 -8.65 -9.21
C HIS A 390 -16.89 -9.46 -9.53
N GLN A 391 -16.89 -10.20 -10.65
CA GLN A 391 -15.72 -10.93 -11.20
C GLN A 391 -15.15 -11.97 -10.22
N GLU A 392 -16.02 -12.85 -9.72
CA GLU A 392 -15.78 -13.67 -8.53
C GLU A 392 -14.83 -14.88 -8.69
N GLU A 393 -14.05 -14.97 -9.77
CA GLU A 393 -13.31 -16.20 -10.15
C GLU A 393 -12.47 -16.82 -9.03
N ASN A 394 -11.88 -15.99 -8.15
CA ASN A 394 -10.98 -16.45 -7.10
C ASN A 394 -11.55 -16.42 -5.68
N VAL A 395 -12.80 -16.01 -5.45
CA VAL A 395 -13.36 -15.98 -4.08
C VAL A 395 -13.66 -17.40 -3.59
N SER A 396 -13.44 -17.67 -2.30
CA SER A 396 -13.83 -18.93 -1.65
C SER A 396 -15.00 -18.75 -0.67
N LEU A 397 -15.01 -17.66 0.11
CA LEU A 397 -16.08 -17.34 1.06
C LEU A 397 -16.14 -15.85 1.40
N TYR A 398 -17.22 -15.50 2.07
CA TYR A 398 -17.46 -14.21 2.73
C TYR A 398 -17.64 -14.47 4.22
N GLU A 399 -16.77 -13.91 5.06
CA GLU A 399 -16.99 -13.85 6.51
C GLU A 399 -17.83 -12.59 6.81
N ILE A 400 -18.96 -12.77 7.50
CA ILE A 400 -19.76 -11.66 8.01
C ILE A 400 -19.20 -11.32 9.39
N GLU A 401 -18.73 -10.08 9.56
CA GLU A 401 -18.20 -9.58 10.83
C GLU A 401 -19.10 -8.49 11.41
N ARG A 402 -19.24 -8.48 12.74
CA ARG A 402 -20.09 -7.57 13.52
C ARG A 402 -19.30 -6.88 14.62
N SER A 403 -19.63 -5.62 14.87
CA SER A 403 -19.02 -4.74 15.87
C SER A 403 -20.10 -3.98 16.67
N ARG A 404 -19.74 -3.49 17.87
CA ARG A 404 -20.56 -2.58 18.72
C ARG A 404 -20.21 -1.10 18.56
N ASP A 405 -19.03 -0.80 18.03
CA ASP A 405 -18.37 0.52 18.04
C ASP A 405 -18.02 1.04 16.62
N GLY A 406 -18.12 0.18 15.61
CA GLY A 406 -17.64 0.42 14.24
C GLY A 406 -16.15 0.16 14.07
N VAL A 407 -15.48 -0.43 15.07
CA VAL A 407 -14.02 -0.50 15.22
C VAL A 407 -13.56 -1.95 15.51
N THR A 408 -14.01 -2.53 16.62
CA THR A 408 -13.68 -3.90 17.03
C THR A 408 -14.67 -4.90 16.42
N PHE A 409 -14.24 -5.64 15.39
CA PHE A 409 -15.08 -6.58 14.65
C PHE A 409 -14.82 -8.05 15.03
N SER A 410 -15.91 -8.83 15.14
CA SER A 410 -15.90 -10.28 15.39
C SER A 410 -16.75 -11.02 14.36
N ARG A 411 -16.28 -12.17 13.86
CA ARG A 411 -17.06 -12.99 12.91
C ARG A 411 -18.35 -13.51 13.53
N VAL A 412 -19.47 -13.34 12.83
CA VAL A 412 -20.81 -13.85 13.20
C VAL A 412 -21.41 -14.81 12.18
N GLY A 413 -20.95 -14.77 10.93
CA GLY A 413 -21.46 -15.64 9.87
C GLY A 413 -20.41 -15.96 8.81
N VAL A 414 -20.72 -16.95 7.97
CA VAL A 414 -19.97 -17.26 6.74
C VAL A 414 -20.96 -17.62 5.64
N VAL A 415 -20.72 -17.11 4.43
CA VAL A 415 -21.39 -17.53 3.20
C VAL A 415 -20.33 -17.98 2.19
N THR A 416 -20.47 -19.18 1.64
CA THR A 416 -19.56 -19.70 0.61
C THR A 416 -19.78 -18.94 -0.70
N ALA A 417 -18.70 -18.52 -1.35
CA ALA A 417 -18.80 -17.85 -2.65
C ALA A 417 -19.05 -18.89 -3.77
N THR A 418 -19.74 -18.48 -4.84
CA THR A 418 -19.95 -19.37 -6.00
C THR A 418 -18.67 -19.62 -6.79
N GLY A 419 -17.73 -18.66 -6.77
CA GLY A 419 -16.49 -18.72 -7.55
C GLY A 419 -16.72 -18.68 -9.06
N SER A 420 -17.91 -18.27 -9.52
CA SER A 420 -18.43 -18.52 -10.88
C SER A 420 -17.96 -17.52 -11.94
N GLY A 421 -17.09 -16.57 -11.59
CA GLY A 421 -16.54 -15.57 -12.51
C GLY A 421 -17.52 -14.54 -13.08
N GLN A 422 -18.81 -14.62 -12.71
CA GLN A 422 -19.83 -13.77 -13.31
C GLN A 422 -19.62 -12.27 -13.00
N ALA A 423 -20.09 -11.45 -13.94
CA ALA A 423 -19.88 -10.00 -13.90
C ALA A 423 -20.52 -9.31 -12.69
N ARG A 424 -21.58 -9.88 -12.11
CA ARG A 424 -22.20 -9.48 -10.85
C ARG A 424 -22.92 -10.68 -10.21
N LEU A 425 -22.81 -10.83 -8.89
CA LEU A 425 -23.57 -11.78 -8.08
C LEU A 425 -24.12 -11.06 -6.85
N ASN A 426 -25.25 -11.53 -6.32
CA ASN A 426 -25.91 -10.93 -5.17
C ASN A 426 -25.99 -11.96 -4.04
N TYR A 427 -25.64 -11.57 -2.81
CA TYR A 427 -25.63 -12.43 -1.63
C TYR A 427 -26.50 -11.87 -0.52
N GLY A 428 -26.93 -12.77 0.38
CA GLY A 428 -27.66 -12.42 1.59
C GLY A 428 -27.28 -13.31 2.77
N TRP A 429 -27.33 -12.74 3.98
CA TRP A 429 -27.20 -13.44 5.25
C TRP A 429 -28.09 -12.77 6.31
N GLN A 430 -28.49 -13.48 7.35
CA GLN A 430 -29.37 -12.95 8.40
C GLN A 430 -28.72 -13.06 9.78
N ASP A 431 -28.54 -11.91 10.43
CA ASP A 431 -28.23 -11.89 11.86
C ASP A 431 -29.51 -12.09 12.65
N VAL A 432 -29.73 -13.30 13.16
CA VAL A 432 -30.90 -13.67 13.98
C VAL A 432 -30.71 -13.42 15.47
N GLN A 433 -29.54 -12.92 15.89
CA GLN A 433 -29.25 -12.53 17.27
C GLN A 433 -28.44 -11.21 17.30
N PRO A 434 -28.95 -10.11 16.71
CA PRO A 434 -28.28 -8.82 16.71
C PRO A 434 -28.15 -8.27 18.13
N LEU A 435 -27.09 -7.52 18.37
CA LEU A 435 -26.83 -6.89 19.67
C LEU A 435 -27.87 -5.79 19.95
N GLN A 436 -28.14 -5.55 21.23
CA GLN A 436 -28.98 -4.44 21.64
C GLN A 436 -28.28 -3.09 21.33
N GLY A 437 -29.04 -2.13 20.80
CA GLY A 437 -28.50 -0.86 20.30
C GLY A 437 -28.07 -0.93 18.83
N PHE A 438 -26.96 -0.28 18.49
CA PHE A 438 -26.36 -0.29 17.16
C PHE A 438 -25.50 -1.55 16.92
N ASN A 439 -25.56 -2.04 15.69
CA ASN A 439 -24.74 -3.11 15.16
C ASN A 439 -24.01 -2.60 13.92
N PHE A 440 -22.71 -2.80 13.84
CA PHE A 440 -21.89 -2.42 12.70
C PHE A 440 -21.47 -3.68 11.97
N TYR A 441 -21.75 -3.77 10.67
CA TYR A 441 -21.45 -4.95 9.87
C TYR A 441 -20.46 -4.62 8.77
N ARG A 442 -19.50 -5.51 8.54
CA ARG A 442 -18.66 -5.53 7.35
C ARG A 442 -18.56 -6.95 6.81
N ILE A 443 -18.38 -7.06 5.51
CA ILE A 443 -18.09 -8.33 4.85
C ILE A 443 -16.59 -8.40 4.62
N LYS A 444 -16.00 -9.55 4.93
CA LYS A 444 -14.62 -9.89 4.61
C LYS A 444 -14.65 -10.98 3.54
N SER A 445 -14.45 -10.59 2.29
CA SER A 445 -14.22 -11.56 1.21
C SER A 445 -12.89 -12.27 1.44
N VAL A 446 -12.83 -13.59 1.22
CA VAL A 446 -11.62 -14.41 1.36
C VAL A 446 -11.44 -15.23 0.09
N ASP A 447 -10.30 -15.06 -0.57
CA ASP A 447 -9.99 -15.76 -1.82
C ASP A 447 -9.56 -17.23 -1.58
N LYS A 448 -9.38 -17.98 -2.67
CA LYS A 448 -8.90 -19.38 -2.63
C LYS A 448 -7.51 -19.48 -2.00
N ASP A 449 -6.69 -18.44 -2.16
CA ASP A 449 -5.35 -18.26 -1.57
C ASP A 449 -5.38 -17.69 -0.14
N LYS A 450 -6.54 -17.58 0.51
CA LYS A 450 -6.72 -17.00 1.86
C LYS A 450 -6.28 -15.54 2.04
N LYS A 451 -6.04 -14.80 0.95
CA LYS A 451 -6.01 -13.33 0.98
C LYS A 451 -7.44 -12.83 1.23
N PHE A 452 -7.58 -11.62 1.78
CA PHE A 452 -8.89 -11.06 2.09
C PHE A 452 -8.98 -9.58 1.79
N ALA A 453 -10.21 -9.12 1.52
CA ALA A 453 -10.56 -7.72 1.37
C ALA A 453 -11.87 -7.43 2.11
N TYR A 454 -11.93 -6.30 2.80
CA TYR A 454 -13.10 -5.85 3.55
C TYR A 454 -13.97 -4.91 2.71
N SER A 455 -15.28 -4.97 2.91
CA SER A 455 -16.22 -3.97 2.43
C SER A 455 -16.14 -2.69 3.28
N THR A 456 -16.82 -1.64 2.84
CA THR A 456 -17.26 -0.57 3.76
C THR A 456 -18.07 -1.15 4.92
N VAL A 457 -18.09 -0.45 6.06
CA VAL A 457 -18.96 -0.78 7.19
C VAL A 457 -20.35 -0.19 6.96
N VAL A 458 -21.39 -0.94 7.30
CA VAL A 458 -22.77 -0.43 7.42
C VAL A 458 -23.24 -0.50 8.87
N ALA A 459 -23.89 0.56 9.35
CA ALA A 459 -24.48 0.58 10.69
C ALA A 459 -25.99 0.32 10.62
N VAL A 460 -26.47 -0.54 11.52
CA VAL A 460 -27.89 -0.84 11.72
C VAL A 460 -28.23 -0.63 13.19
N GLY A 461 -28.98 0.43 13.46
CA GLY A 461 -29.57 0.68 14.78
C GLY A 461 -31.05 0.31 14.84
N PRO A 462 -31.73 0.64 15.94
CA PRO A 462 -33.18 0.67 16.02
C PRO A 462 -33.81 1.90 15.29
N VAL A 463 -32.99 2.71 14.60
CA VAL A 463 -33.40 3.98 13.99
C VAL A 463 -32.87 4.12 12.56
N LYS A 464 -33.63 4.84 11.73
CA LYS A 464 -33.33 5.08 10.32
C LYS A 464 -32.15 6.05 10.14
N MET A 465 -31.32 5.77 9.14
CA MET A 465 -30.37 6.74 8.56
C MET A 465 -31.10 8.01 8.10
N LEU A 466 -30.55 9.20 8.40
CA LEU A 466 -31.22 10.47 8.12
C LEU A 466 -30.42 11.43 7.22
N GLN A 467 -29.15 11.77 7.51
CA GLN A 467 -28.41 12.73 6.67
C GLN A 467 -26.90 12.46 6.60
N LYS A 468 -26.33 12.65 5.40
CA LYS A 468 -24.88 12.80 5.21
C LYS A 468 -24.53 14.28 5.26
N ILE A 469 -23.42 14.62 5.92
CA ILE A 469 -22.86 15.97 5.97
C ILE A 469 -21.45 15.96 5.37
N ALA A 470 -21.13 16.99 4.58
CA ALA A 470 -19.76 17.23 4.11
C ALA A 470 -19.08 18.20 5.08
N VAL A 471 -17.85 17.88 5.49
CA VAL A 471 -17.13 18.62 6.54
C VAL A 471 -15.76 19.05 6.01
N SER A 472 -15.50 20.36 6.06
CA SER A 472 -14.29 21.01 5.54
C SER A 472 -14.00 22.29 6.34
N PRO A 473 -12.72 22.62 6.66
CA PRO A 473 -11.48 22.09 6.08
C PRO A 473 -11.06 20.70 6.60
N ASN A 474 -10.04 20.12 5.96
CA ASN A 474 -9.40 18.87 6.39
C ASN A 474 -8.04 19.16 7.05
N PRO A 475 -7.78 18.78 8.30
CA PRO A 475 -8.75 18.42 9.32
C PRO A 475 -9.48 19.65 9.88
N VAL A 476 -10.57 19.39 10.58
CA VAL A 476 -11.45 20.38 11.17
C VAL A 476 -10.76 21.12 12.31
N THR A 477 -10.64 22.44 12.17
CA THR A 477 -10.16 23.35 13.22
C THR A 477 -11.31 23.79 14.12
N GLY A 478 -11.92 22.84 14.84
CA GLY A 478 -12.93 23.13 15.88
C GLY A 478 -14.24 23.77 15.38
N GLN A 479 -14.75 23.37 14.21
CA GLN A 479 -16.06 23.82 13.75
C GLN A 479 -17.18 23.22 14.60
N ALA A 480 -18.14 24.06 15.01
CA ALA A 480 -19.44 23.61 15.49
C ALA A 480 -20.38 23.40 14.28
N VAL A 481 -20.79 22.16 14.04
CA VAL A 481 -21.94 21.87 13.16
C VAL A 481 -23.20 22.14 13.97
N GLN A 482 -24.03 23.09 13.56
CA GLN A 482 -25.39 23.17 14.12
C GLN A 482 -26.23 22.04 13.53
N VAL A 483 -26.85 21.26 14.43
CA VAL A 483 -27.86 20.27 14.07
C VAL A 483 -29.20 20.81 14.53
N GLN A 484 -30.09 21.07 13.57
CA GLN A 484 -31.50 21.31 13.86
C GLN A 484 -32.26 19.99 13.79
N PHE A 485 -33.14 19.72 14.75
CA PHE A 485 -34.01 18.54 14.73
C PHE A 485 -35.28 18.78 15.56
N THR A 486 -36.32 17.98 15.32
CA THR A 486 -37.42 17.78 16.26
C THR A 486 -37.46 16.30 16.59
N SER A 487 -37.33 15.92 17.86
CA SER A 487 -37.74 14.58 18.30
C SER A 487 -39.17 14.65 18.83
N THR A 488 -39.98 13.64 18.53
CA THR A 488 -41.33 13.49 19.10
C THR A 488 -41.32 12.80 20.46
N GLN A 489 -40.18 12.28 20.91
CA GLN A 489 -39.98 11.77 22.26
C GLN A 489 -39.54 12.89 23.21
N THR A 490 -39.95 12.81 24.48
CA THR A 490 -39.49 13.70 25.58
C THR A 490 -38.36 13.07 26.42
N SER A 491 -37.65 12.09 25.83
CA SER A 491 -36.66 11.23 26.49
C SER A 491 -35.24 11.50 25.96
N GLN A 492 -34.26 10.74 26.42
CA GLN A 492 -32.88 10.82 25.93
C GLN A 492 -32.77 10.35 24.48
N VAL A 493 -32.19 11.19 23.64
CA VAL A 493 -31.80 10.93 22.25
C VAL A 493 -30.28 11.03 22.16
N GLU A 494 -29.65 10.04 21.55
CA GLU A 494 -28.23 10.07 21.19
C GLU A 494 -28.08 10.57 19.74
N LEU A 495 -27.37 11.69 19.60
CA LEU A 495 -26.82 12.17 18.33
C LEU A 495 -25.47 11.48 18.14
N VAL A 496 -25.20 10.84 17.01
CA VAL A 496 -23.92 10.15 16.75
C VAL A 496 -23.42 10.44 15.33
N LEU A 497 -22.14 10.79 15.23
CA LEU A 497 -21.44 11.05 13.98
C LEU A 497 -20.50 9.89 13.64
N PHE A 498 -20.46 9.50 12.36
CA PHE A 498 -19.57 8.45 11.84
C PHE A 498 -18.82 8.91 10.60
N ASN A 499 -17.59 8.43 10.42
CA ASN A 499 -16.81 8.67 9.21
C ASN A 499 -17.28 7.77 8.04
N ASN A 500 -16.71 7.96 6.84
CA ASN A 500 -17.00 7.13 5.66
C ASN A 500 -16.68 5.63 5.84
N ALA A 501 -15.85 5.25 6.82
CA ALA A 501 -15.58 3.85 7.16
C ALA A 501 -16.49 3.31 8.28
N GLY A 502 -17.56 4.05 8.66
CA GLY A 502 -18.55 3.63 9.66
C GLY A 502 -18.04 3.60 11.11
N GLN A 503 -16.88 4.18 11.40
CA GLN A 503 -16.33 4.27 12.75
C GLN A 503 -17.01 5.41 13.53
N ARG A 504 -17.37 5.19 14.80
CA ARG A 504 -17.95 6.22 15.68
C ARG A 504 -16.93 7.33 15.95
N VAL A 505 -17.30 8.56 15.62
CA VAL A 505 -16.42 9.74 15.66
C VAL A 505 -16.70 10.63 16.87
N LEU A 506 -17.98 10.91 17.10
CA LEU A 506 -18.47 11.76 18.18
C LEU A 506 -19.91 11.36 18.53
N SER A 507 -20.31 11.61 19.76
CA SER A 507 -21.66 11.36 20.25
C SER A 507 -22.07 12.37 21.30
N LYS A 508 -23.34 12.78 21.31
CA LYS A 508 -23.93 13.65 22.32
C LYS A 508 -25.30 13.11 22.73
N ILE A 509 -25.54 12.96 24.03
CA ILE A 509 -26.89 12.68 24.53
C ILE A 509 -27.58 14.02 24.79
N VAL A 510 -28.79 14.16 24.27
CA VAL A 510 -29.67 15.33 24.40
C VAL A 510 -31.05 14.86 24.85
N ILE A 511 -31.87 15.74 25.44
CA ILE A 511 -33.24 15.40 25.84
C ILE A 511 -34.20 15.97 24.80
N GLY A 512 -35.01 15.11 24.18
CA GLY A 512 -36.04 15.54 23.24
C GLY A 512 -37.13 16.37 23.92
N THR A 513 -37.76 17.31 23.20
CA THR A 513 -38.79 18.21 23.76
C THR A 513 -40.13 18.20 23.03
N GLY A 514 -40.32 17.38 21.99
CA GLY A 514 -41.51 17.45 21.14
C GLY A 514 -41.54 18.67 20.19
N THR A 515 -40.46 19.45 20.14
CA THR A 515 -40.34 20.73 19.42
C THR A 515 -39.00 20.84 18.68
N MET A 516 -38.85 21.84 17.81
CA MET A 516 -37.57 22.12 17.13
C MET A 516 -36.51 22.55 18.14
N GLN A 517 -35.46 21.76 18.24
CA GLN A 517 -34.26 22.01 19.04
C GLN A 517 -33.08 22.33 18.12
N ARG A 518 -32.13 23.11 18.65
CA ARG A 518 -30.87 23.44 17.98
C ARG A 518 -29.72 23.02 18.88
N GLU A 519 -28.90 22.10 18.39
CA GLU A 519 -27.78 21.55 19.14
C GLU A 519 -26.46 21.78 18.42
N ASN A 520 -25.48 22.32 19.14
CA ASN A 520 -24.12 22.46 18.63
C ASN A 520 -23.40 21.10 18.73
N PHE A 521 -22.90 20.61 17.60
CA PHE A 521 -21.96 19.50 17.49
C PHE A 521 -20.56 20.08 17.28
N GLU A 522 -19.84 20.32 18.37
CA GLU A 522 -18.44 20.73 18.32
C GLU A 522 -17.59 19.56 17.82
N LEU A 523 -17.12 19.65 16.58
CA LEU A 523 -16.29 18.61 15.99
C LEU A 523 -14.87 18.67 16.60
N PRO A 524 -14.25 17.51 16.93
CA PRO A 524 -12.93 17.50 17.54
C PRO A 524 -11.90 18.23 16.68
N ALA A 525 -11.09 19.09 17.31
CA ALA A 525 -9.98 19.72 16.62
C ALA A 525 -8.99 18.65 16.12
N GLY A 526 -8.74 18.61 14.82
CA GLY A 526 -7.94 17.56 14.18
C GLY A 526 -8.75 16.38 13.61
N LEU A 527 -10.09 16.41 13.67
CA LEU A 527 -10.93 15.45 12.94
C LEU A 527 -10.67 15.55 11.43
N PRO A 528 -10.43 14.46 10.67
CA PRO A 528 -10.27 14.54 9.22
C PRO A 528 -11.45 15.24 8.53
N GLY A 529 -11.17 15.99 7.47
CA GLY A 529 -12.21 16.53 6.58
C GLY A 529 -12.66 15.47 5.59
N GLY A 530 -13.96 15.44 5.27
CA GLY A 530 -14.55 14.41 4.44
C GLY A 530 -16.08 14.38 4.54
N ILE A 531 -16.68 13.29 4.06
CA ILE A 531 -18.11 13.04 4.28
C ILE A 531 -18.27 12.25 5.59
N TYR A 532 -19.20 12.72 6.40
CA TYR A 532 -19.62 12.09 7.64
C TYR A 532 -21.12 11.79 7.56
N THR A 533 -21.57 10.78 8.31
CA THR A 533 -22.99 10.45 8.41
C THR A 533 -23.48 10.72 9.82
N LEU A 534 -24.54 11.51 9.94
CA LEU A 534 -25.15 11.91 11.20
C LEU A 534 -26.40 11.07 11.46
N TYR A 535 -26.45 10.50 12.67
CA TYR A 535 -27.53 9.67 13.17
C TYR A 535 -28.14 10.36 14.39
N VAL A 536 -29.43 10.16 14.58
CA VAL A 536 -30.22 10.69 15.69
C VAL A 536 -31.12 9.54 16.14
N GLY A 537 -31.09 9.15 17.41
CA GLY A 537 -31.90 8.02 17.86
C GLY A 537 -31.87 7.74 19.36
N ASN A 538 -32.89 7.06 19.87
CA ASN A 538 -32.94 6.57 21.25
C ASN A 538 -32.05 5.31 21.37
N SER A 539 -31.30 5.19 22.47
CA SER A 539 -30.39 4.06 22.70
C SER A 539 -31.07 2.73 23.01
N LYS A 540 -32.42 2.69 23.16
CA LYS A 540 -33.16 1.51 23.65
C LYS A 540 -34.27 0.94 22.77
N GLU A 541 -34.95 1.72 21.92
CA GLU A 541 -36.20 1.27 21.24
C GLU A 541 -36.30 1.68 19.76
N GLU A 542 -37.08 0.92 18.97
CA GLU A 542 -37.33 1.19 17.54
C GLU A 542 -38.11 2.48 17.31
N ILE A 543 -37.55 3.42 16.54
CA ILE A 543 -38.21 4.70 16.26
C ILE A 543 -39.21 4.56 15.09
N GLY A 544 -40.48 4.50 15.46
CA GLY A 544 -41.61 4.45 14.53
C GLY A 544 -41.85 5.78 13.80
N ARG A 545 -41.58 5.80 12.48
CA ARG A 545 -42.05 6.83 11.52
C ARG A 545 -41.83 8.31 11.88
N GLU A 546 -40.77 8.66 12.61
CA GLU A 546 -40.44 10.08 12.85
C GLU A 546 -40.11 10.85 11.57
N ARG A 547 -40.51 12.13 11.53
CA ARG A 547 -40.06 13.14 10.56
C ARG A 547 -38.97 14.00 11.19
N LEU A 548 -37.73 13.55 11.15
CA LEU A 548 -36.60 14.46 11.40
C LEU A 548 -36.38 15.34 10.16
N VAL A 549 -36.16 16.63 10.37
CA VAL A 549 -35.72 17.58 9.34
C VAL A 549 -34.43 18.21 9.84
N ILE A 550 -33.32 17.93 9.16
CA ILE A 550 -32.01 18.50 9.45
C ILE A 550 -31.71 19.57 8.40
N GLN A 551 -31.51 20.80 8.87
CA GLN A 551 -30.99 21.95 8.10
C GLN A 551 -29.62 22.32 8.66
#